data_AF-A0A7C1WMQ4-F1
#
_entry.id   AF-A0A7C1WMQ4-F1
#
_cell.length_a   1.000
_cell.length_b   1.000
_cell.length_c   1.000
_cell.angle_alpha   90.00
_cell.angle_beta   90.00
_cell.angle_gamma   90.00
#
_symmetry.space_group_name_H-M   'P 1'
#
loop_
_entity.id
_entity.type
_entity.pdbx_description
1 polymer ?
#
loop_
_entity_poly.entity_id
_entity_poly.type
_entity_poly.pdbx_seq_one_letter_code
_entity_poly.pdbx_strand_id
1 'polypeptide(L)'
;MEAVAQTLRKLAEAEQKYAEELRKLAESVRYATVIGAVIDAVASDSEKHARLYESMLKIVSGWHQPGLIGEDLKLVAQVIDKHIETERRMIEETRKLLLEVADSRMRLLLAAIYEDEVKHHRVLTDIKDKIARADTLSEEEFWEAVWRDSPWHGTPGG
;
A
#
# COMPACT_ATOMS: atom_id res chain seq x y z
N MET A 1 -5.09 -15.11 -20.75
CA MET A 1 -4.07 -15.02 -19.68
C MET A 1 -2.73 -14.52 -20.20
N GLU A 2 -2.19 -15.04 -21.30
CA GLU A 2 -0.86 -14.63 -21.84
C GLU A 2 -0.71 -13.11 -22.09
N ALA A 3 -1.67 -12.48 -22.77
CA ALA A 3 -1.63 -11.03 -23.03
C ALA A 3 -1.72 -10.18 -21.74
N VAL A 4 -2.42 -10.67 -20.72
CA VAL A 4 -2.52 -10.02 -19.40
C VAL A 4 -1.19 -10.15 -18.68
N ALA A 5 -0.59 -11.35 -18.65
CA ALA A 5 0.73 -11.57 -18.06
C ALA A 5 1.81 -10.71 -18.74
N GLN A 6 1.78 -10.58 -20.07
CA GLN A 6 2.73 -9.73 -20.78
C GLN A 6 2.58 -8.26 -20.39
N THR A 7 1.35 -7.77 -20.24
CA THR A 7 1.07 -6.39 -19.79
C THR A 7 1.56 -6.16 -18.36
N LEU A 8 1.21 -7.05 -17.43
CA LEU A 8 1.63 -6.95 -16.03
C LEU A 8 3.16 -6.94 -15.89
N ARG A 9 3.87 -7.76 -16.68
CA ARG A 9 5.34 -7.77 -16.71
C ARG A 9 5.92 -6.43 -17.17
N LYS A 10 5.39 -5.86 -18.25
CA LYS A 10 5.81 -4.55 -18.74
C LYS A 10 5.58 -3.45 -17.71
N LEU A 11 4.47 -3.49 -16.99
CA LEU A 11 4.15 -2.52 -15.94
C LEU A 11 5.10 -2.66 -14.73
N ALA A 12 5.36 -3.89 -14.28
CA ALA A 12 6.32 -4.14 -13.21
C ALA A 12 7.73 -3.64 -13.57
N GLU A 13 8.21 -3.95 -14.77
CA GLU A 13 9.52 -3.49 -15.27
C GLU A 13 9.60 -1.96 -15.39
N ALA A 14 8.52 -1.32 -15.85
CA ALA A 14 8.45 0.13 -15.95
C ALA A 14 8.50 0.80 -14.57
N GLU A 15 7.71 0.33 -13.61
CA GLU A 15 7.71 0.85 -12.24
C GLU A 15 9.07 0.66 -11.54
N GLN A 16 9.70 -0.50 -11.72
CA GLN A 16 11.04 -0.76 -11.17
C GLN A 16 12.08 0.20 -11.74
N LYS A 17 12.05 0.43 -13.06
CA LYS A 17 12.93 1.38 -13.72
C LYS A 17 12.68 2.82 -13.24
N TYR A 18 11.42 3.21 -13.08
CA TYR A 18 11.09 4.54 -12.57
C TYR A 18 11.54 4.73 -11.12
N ALA A 19 11.35 3.73 -10.25
CA ALA A 19 11.87 3.78 -8.90
C ALA A 19 13.39 4.03 -8.87
N GLU A 20 14.16 3.31 -9.68
CA GLU A 20 15.62 3.50 -9.76
C GLU A 20 16.02 4.89 -10.28
N GLU A 21 15.34 5.39 -11.30
CA GLU A 21 15.60 6.73 -11.86
C GLU A 21 15.29 7.84 -10.83
N LEU A 22 14.16 7.73 -10.14
CA LEU A 22 13.75 8.69 -9.11
C LEU A 22 14.68 8.65 -7.90
N ARG A 23 15.14 7.46 -7.49
CA ARG A 23 16.07 7.32 -6.36
C ARG A 23 17.42 7.95 -6.66
N LYS A 24 17.97 7.72 -7.86
CA LYS A 24 19.19 8.40 -8.34
C LYS A 24 18.99 9.93 -8.39
N LEU A 25 17.80 10.38 -8.81
CA LEU A 25 17.48 11.81 -8.81
C LEU A 25 17.46 12.36 -7.37
N ALA A 26 16.80 11.70 -6.43
CA ALA A 26 16.75 12.10 -5.02
C ALA A 26 18.16 12.17 -4.40
N GLU A 27 19.04 11.21 -4.71
CA GLU A 27 20.45 11.21 -4.31
C GLU A 27 21.21 12.43 -4.86
N SER A 28 21.00 12.75 -6.15
CA SER A 28 21.67 13.86 -6.83
C SER A 28 21.18 15.23 -6.35
N VAL A 29 19.89 15.34 -6.05
CA VAL A 29 19.26 16.54 -5.47
C VAL A 29 19.45 16.45 -3.95
N ARG A 30 20.71 16.47 -3.49
CA ARG A 30 21.18 16.35 -2.09
C ARG A 30 20.05 15.99 -1.11
N TYR A 31 19.99 14.75 -0.63
CA TYR A 31 19.03 14.21 0.36
C TYR A 31 18.56 15.17 1.48
N ALA A 32 19.34 16.20 1.81
CA ALA A 32 18.98 17.27 2.74
C ALA A 32 17.87 18.25 2.26
N THR A 33 17.30 18.09 1.07
CA THR A 33 16.18 18.94 0.60
C THR A 33 14.83 18.25 0.72
N VAL A 34 13.79 19.03 1.01
CA VAL A 34 12.40 18.58 1.04
C VAL A 34 11.98 17.95 -0.30
N ILE A 35 12.51 18.46 -1.42
CA ILE A 35 12.24 17.92 -2.76
C ILE A 35 12.84 16.51 -2.90
N GLY A 36 14.08 16.30 -2.44
CA GLY A 36 14.71 14.99 -2.45
C GLY A 36 13.89 13.95 -1.67
N ALA A 37 13.39 14.33 -0.48
CA ALA A 37 12.52 13.46 0.33
C ALA A 37 11.20 13.11 -0.37
N VAL A 38 10.55 14.07 -1.02
CA VAL A 38 9.31 13.81 -1.79
C VAL A 38 9.58 12.90 -2.98
N ILE A 39 10.68 13.09 -3.71
CA ILE A 39 11.04 12.23 -4.85
C ILE A 39 11.33 10.79 -4.38
N ASP A 40 12.03 10.62 -3.25
CA ASP A 40 12.32 9.30 -2.68
C ASP A 40 11.04 8.58 -2.21
N ALA A 41 10.05 9.33 -1.69
CA ALA A 41 8.73 8.78 -1.38
C ALA A 41 8.01 8.25 -2.64
N VAL A 42 8.02 9.01 -3.73
CA VAL A 42 7.45 8.56 -5.02
C VAL A 42 8.20 7.33 -5.56
N ALA A 43 9.52 7.28 -5.43
CA ALA A 43 10.30 6.10 -5.79
C ALA A 43 9.85 4.86 -5.01
N SER A 44 9.60 5.02 -3.72
CA SER A 44 9.10 3.95 -2.84
C SER A 44 7.70 3.46 -3.26
N ASP A 45 6.83 4.36 -3.71
CA ASP A 45 5.52 4.00 -4.27
C ASP A 45 5.64 3.23 -5.59
N SER A 46 6.57 3.60 -6.48
CA SER A 46 6.86 2.82 -7.68
C SER A 46 7.37 1.40 -7.34
N GLU A 47 8.25 1.25 -6.34
CA GLU A 47 8.66 -0.08 -5.86
C GLU A 47 7.46 -0.89 -5.31
N LYS A 48 6.54 -0.24 -4.60
CA LYS A 48 5.29 -0.87 -4.14
C LYS A 48 4.47 -1.38 -5.31
N HIS A 49 4.26 -0.55 -6.35
CA HIS A 49 3.48 -0.93 -7.52
C HIS A 49 4.11 -2.08 -8.30
N ALA A 50 5.43 -2.07 -8.50
CA ALA A 50 6.14 -3.16 -9.15
C ALA A 50 5.86 -4.51 -8.46
N ARG A 51 5.98 -4.55 -7.12
CA ARG A 51 5.70 -5.75 -6.33
C ARG A 51 4.25 -6.22 -6.42
N LEU A 52 3.29 -5.29 -6.51
CA LEU A 52 1.88 -5.62 -6.71
C LEU A 52 1.66 -6.26 -8.09
N TYR A 53 2.22 -5.69 -9.16
CA TYR A 53 2.16 -6.28 -10.50
C TYR A 53 2.83 -7.66 -10.57
N GLU A 54 3.98 -7.84 -9.92
CA GLU A 54 4.63 -9.15 -9.78
C GLU A 54 3.79 -10.17 -9.02
N SER A 55 3.03 -9.72 -8.02
CA SER A 55 2.11 -10.59 -7.29
C SER A 55 0.94 -11.03 -8.18
N MET A 56 0.40 -10.11 -8.99
CA MET A 56 -0.60 -10.46 -10.03
C MET A 56 -0.01 -11.43 -11.07
N LEU A 57 1.26 -11.28 -11.46
CA LEU A 57 1.93 -12.20 -12.38
C LEU A 57 1.97 -13.64 -11.86
N LYS A 58 2.23 -13.83 -10.56
CA LYS A 58 2.20 -15.16 -9.93
C LYS A 58 0.80 -15.78 -10.08
N ILE A 59 -0.25 -15.02 -9.77
CA ILE A 59 -1.65 -15.47 -9.88
C ILE A 59 -1.97 -15.90 -11.32
N VAL A 60 -1.69 -15.05 -12.33
CA VAL A 60 -2.02 -15.38 -13.73
C VAL A 60 -1.17 -16.50 -14.31
N SER A 61 -0.01 -16.79 -13.71
CA SER A 61 0.89 -17.88 -14.10
C SER A 61 0.49 -19.22 -13.45
N GLY A 62 -0.63 -19.27 -12.71
CA GLY A 62 -1.11 -20.48 -12.05
C GLY A 62 -0.33 -20.83 -10.78
N TRP A 63 0.41 -19.89 -10.19
CA TRP A 63 0.98 -20.08 -8.87
C TRP A 63 -0.17 -20.18 -7.85
N HIS A 64 -0.30 -21.36 -7.24
CA HIS A 64 -1.26 -21.58 -6.17
C HIS A 64 -0.65 -21.05 -4.87
N GLN A 65 -1.28 -20.04 -4.28
CA GLN A 65 -0.87 -19.56 -2.97
C GLN A 65 -1.11 -20.70 -1.97
N PRO A 66 -0.15 -21.02 -1.08
CA PRO A 66 -0.51 -21.78 0.12
C PRO A 66 -1.59 -20.97 0.84
N GLY A 67 -2.78 -21.54 1.02
CA GLY A 67 -3.84 -20.87 1.77
C GLY A 67 -3.30 -20.44 3.13
N LEU A 68 -3.59 -19.20 3.54
CA LEU A 68 -3.25 -18.73 4.88
C LEU A 68 -3.92 -19.67 5.89
N ILE A 69 -3.12 -20.50 6.57
CA ILE A 69 -3.61 -21.45 7.58
C ILE A 69 -3.78 -20.74 8.93
N GLY A 70 -4.61 -21.29 9.81
CA GLY A 70 -5.11 -20.58 11.00
C GLY A 70 -4.05 -19.96 11.94
N GLU A 71 -2.81 -20.45 11.97
CA GLU A 71 -1.72 -19.81 12.72
C GLU A 71 -1.18 -18.55 12.02
N ASP A 72 -1.04 -18.58 10.69
CA ASP A 72 -0.63 -17.43 9.87
C ASP A 72 -1.69 -16.32 9.93
N LEU A 73 -2.98 -16.68 9.84
CA LEU A 73 -4.07 -15.70 9.95
C LEU A 73 -4.08 -14.99 11.32
N LYS A 74 -3.85 -15.75 12.41
CA LYS A 74 -3.75 -15.17 13.76
C LYS A 74 -2.56 -14.24 13.89
N LEU A 75 -1.40 -14.63 13.36
CA LEU A 75 -0.21 -13.79 13.38
C LEU A 75 -0.44 -12.49 12.59
N VAL A 76 -1.00 -12.59 11.38
CA VAL A 76 -1.35 -11.44 10.56
C VAL A 76 -2.34 -10.53 11.28
N ALA A 77 -3.42 -11.07 11.85
CA ALA A 77 -4.40 -10.29 12.60
C ALA A 77 -3.77 -9.52 13.78
N GLN A 78 -2.92 -10.17 14.57
CA GLN A 78 -2.24 -9.55 15.71
C GLN A 78 -1.31 -8.40 15.27
N VAL A 79 -0.56 -8.60 14.19
CA VAL A 79 0.36 -7.57 13.67
C VAL A 79 -0.43 -6.39 13.09
N ILE A 80 -1.53 -6.67 12.38
CA ILE A 80 -2.41 -5.64 11.83
C ILE A 80 -3.07 -4.82 12.94
N ASP A 81 -3.57 -5.46 14.00
CA ASP A 81 -4.18 -4.75 15.14
C ASP A 81 -3.26 -3.69 15.72
N LYS A 82 -2.00 -4.07 15.96
CA LYS A 82 -0.98 -3.15 16.47
C LYS A 82 -0.70 -2.00 15.50
N HIS A 83 -0.70 -2.27 14.19
CA HIS A 83 -0.48 -1.21 13.20
C HIS A 83 -1.68 -0.28 13.11
N ILE A 84 -2.93 -0.77 13.15
CA ILE A 84 -4.14 0.08 13.15
C ILE A 84 -4.10 1.10 14.31
N GLU A 85 -3.70 0.65 15.51
CA GLU A 85 -3.54 1.53 16.67
C GLU A 85 -2.43 2.57 16.48
N THR A 86 -1.31 2.15 15.88
CA THR A 86 -0.15 3.00 15.60
C THR A 86 -0.51 4.07 14.57
N GLU A 87 -1.09 3.67 13.44
CA GLU A 87 -1.55 4.54 12.35
C GLU A 87 -2.57 5.56 12.87
N ARG A 88 -3.53 5.15 13.71
CA ARG A 88 -4.48 6.10 14.33
C ARG A 88 -3.77 7.19 15.12
N ARG A 89 -2.77 6.82 15.93
CA ARG A 89 -1.96 7.78 16.68
C ARG A 89 -1.17 8.68 15.73
N MET A 90 -0.56 8.13 14.69
CA MET A 90 0.22 8.89 13.71
C MET A 90 -0.65 9.91 12.97
N ILE A 91 -1.86 9.53 12.55
CA ILE A 91 -2.87 10.41 11.94
C ILE A 91 -3.23 11.56 12.89
N GLU A 92 -3.50 11.27 14.17
CA GLU A 92 -3.83 12.30 15.15
C GLU A 92 -2.68 13.29 15.37
N GLU A 93 -1.46 12.79 15.55
CA GLU A 93 -0.28 13.63 15.80
C GLU A 93 0.13 14.45 14.58
N THR A 94 0.14 13.85 13.39
CA THR A 94 0.45 14.57 12.13
C THR A 94 -0.60 15.64 11.83
N ARG A 95 -1.88 15.37 12.10
CA ARG A 95 -2.96 16.36 11.99
C ARG A 95 -2.75 17.55 12.93
N LYS A 96 -2.35 17.31 14.18
CA LYS A 96 -2.04 18.40 15.12
C LYS A 96 -0.87 19.24 14.61
N LEU A 97 0.22 18.59 14.20
CA LEU A 97 1.40 19.28 13.65
C LEU A 97 1.07 20.12 12.41
N LEU A 98 0.20 19.64 11.53
CA LEU A 98 -0.26 20.39 10.35
C LEU A 98 -0.99 21.71 10.68
N LEU A 99 -1.62 21.79 11.85
CA LEU A 99 -2.31 22.99 12.33
C LEU A 99 -1.35 23.99 12.99
N GLU A 100 -0.26 23.52 13.58
CA GLU A 100 0.68 24.33 14.37
C GLU A 100 1.89 24.81 13.57
N VAL A 101 2.33 24.04 12.57
CA VAL A 101 3.53 24.35 11.78
C VAL A 101 3.29 25.52 10.84
N ALA A 102 4.14 26.54 10.94
CA ALA A 102 4.17 27.67 10.03
C ALA A 102 5.00 27.41 8.76
N ASP A 103 6.05 26.58 8.84
CA ASP A 103 6.96 26.32 7.71
C ASP A 103 6.28 25.52 6.61
N SER A 104 6.16 26.10 5.42
CA SER A 104 5.45 25.49 4.28
C SER A 104 6.08 24.18 3.79
N ARG A 105 7.39 24.00 3.97
CA ARG A 105 8.11 22.78 3.57
C ARG A 105 7.78 21.64 4.52
N MET A 106 7.72 21.94 5.83
CA MET A 106 7.26 20.98 6.82
C MET A 106 5.79 20.62 6.62
N ARG A 107 4.93 21.60 6.28
CA ARG A 107 3.51 21.31 5.95
C ARG A 107 3.37 20.37 4.77
N LEU A 108 4.17 20.54 3.72
CA LEU A 108 4.18 19.64 2.56
C LEU A 108 4.51 18.20 2.98
N LEU A 109 5.58 18.01 3.75
CA LEU A 109 6.00 16.67 4.20
C LEU A 109 4.96 16.04 5.15
N LEU A 110 4.43 16.81 6.09
CA LEU A 110 3.41 16.33 7.02
C LEU A 110 2.09 15.98 6.30
N ALA A 111 1.74 16.70 5.24
CA ALA A 111 0.55 16.40 4.44
C ALA A 111 0.72 15.06 3.68
N ALA A 112 1.89 14.84 3.06
CA ALA A 112 2.19 13.58 2.39
C ALA A 112 2.11 12.38 3.37
N ILE A 113 2.73 12.51 4.55
CA ILE A 113 2.66 11.47 5.59
C ILE A 113 1.21 11.26 6.04
N TYR A 114 0.48 12.32 6.38
CA TYR A 114 -0.90 12.21 6.86
C TYR A 114 -1.81 11.49 5.85
N GLU A 115 -1.70 11.83 4.56
CA GLU A 115 -2.48 11.17 3.51
C GLU A 115 -2.18 9.68 3.41
N ASP A 116 -0.92 9.28 3.56
CA ASP A 116 -0.53 7.88 3.48
C ASP A 116 -0.97 7.09 4.72
N GLU A 117 -0.83 7.64 5.93
CA GLU A 117 -1.31 6.97 7.15
C GLU A 117 -2.84 6.78 7.12
N VAL A 118 -3.60 7.75 6.59
CA VAL A 118 -5.05 7.62 6.40
C VAL A 118 -5.39 6.49 5.42
N LYS A 119 -4.64 6.36 4.32
CA LYS A 119 -4.82 5.26 3.35
C LYS A 119 -4.45 3.91 3.96
N HIS A 120 -3.31 3.82 4.65
CA HIS A 120 -2.84 2.61 5.31
C HIS A 120 -3.82 2.14 6.38
N HIS A 121 -4.29 3.03 7.25
CA HIS A 121 -5.28 2.73 8.28
C HIS A 121 -6.55 2.12 7.69
N ARG A 122 -7.06 2.69 6.58
CA ARG A 122 -8.22 2.15 5.86
C ARG A 122 -7.96 0.73 5.36
N VAL A 123 -6.87 0.55 4.61
CA VAL A 123 -6.50 -0.77 4.04
C VAL A 123 -6.33 -1.83 5.13
N LEU A 124 -5.65 -1.51 6.23
CA LEU A 124 -5.41 -2.45 7.34
C LEU A 124 -6.71 -2.82 8.06
N THR A 125 -7.59 -1.85 8.30
CA THR A 125 -8.90 -2.09 8.91
C THR A 125 -9.76 -3.01 8.02
N ASP A 126 -9.77 -2.76 6.72
CA ASP A 126 -10.51 -3.60 5.77
C ASP A 126 -9.95 -5.03 5.73
N ILE A 127 -8.62 -5.20 5.73
CA ILE A 127 -7.98 -6.52 5.76
C ILE A 127 -8.32 -7.25 7.06
N LYS A 128 -8.28 -6.57 8.21
CA LYS A 128 -8.64 -7.15 9.51
C LYS A 128 -10.08 -7.69 9.50
N ASP A 129 -11.03 -6.88 9.02
CA ASP A 129 -12.44 -7.26 8.97
C ASP A 129 -12.66 -8.49 8.09
N LYS A 130 -11.87 -8.63 7.02
CA LYS A 130 -11.90 -9.79 6.12
C LYS A 130 -11.30 -11.03 6.78
N ILE A 131 -10.13 -10.90 7.43
CA ILE A 131 -9.50 -12.00 8.17
C ILE A 131 -10.43 -12.54 9.26
N ALA A 132 -11.17 -11.67 9.96
CA ALA A 132 -12.13 -12.07 10.98
C ALA A 132 -13.27 -12.97 10.44
N ARG A 133 -13.50 -12.98 9.12
CA ARG A 133 -14.51 -13.81 8.44
C ARG A 133 -13.91 -15.02 7.70
N ALA A 134 -12.57 -15.14 7.66
CA ALA A 134 -11.86 -16.13 6.85
C ALA A 134 -12.17 -17.58 7.24
N ASP A 135 -12.37 -17.87 8.53
CA ASP A 135 -12.68 -19.23 9.03
C ASP A 135 -14.06 -19.76 8.57
N THR A 136 -14.86 -18.94 7.88
CA THR A 136 -16.22 -19.27 7.45
C THR A 136 -16.40 -19.37 5.92
N LEU A 137 -15.35 -19.08 5.15
CA LEU A 137 -15.39 -18.98 3.69
C LEU A 137 -14.38 -19.91 3.04
N SER A 138 -14.69 -20.41 1.84
CA SER A 138 -13.66 -20.97 0.95
C SER A 138 -12.71 -19.85 0.45
N GLU A 139 -11.55 -20.23 -0.12
CA GLU A 139 -10.58 -19.26 -0.64
C GLU A 139 -11.19 -18.34 -1.72
N GLU A 140 -11.99 -18.90 -2.63
CA GLU A 140 -12.66 -18.13 -3.68
C GLU A 140 -13.70 -17.16 -3.09
N GLU A 141 -14.54 -17.63 -2.17
CA GLU A 141 -15.52 -16.78 -1.47
C GLU A 141 -14.85 -15.70 -0.62
N PHE A 142 -13.69 -16.00 -0.02
CA PHE A 142 -12.88 -15.04 0.71
C PHE A 142 -12.40 -13.92 -0.21
N TRP A 143 -11.80 -14.25 -1.36
CA TRP A 143 -11.31 -13.24 -2.30
C TRP A 143 -12.44 -12.43 -2.95
N GLU A 144 -13.57 -13.05 -3.26
CA GLU A 144 -14.78 -12.33 -3.72
C GLU A 144 -15.33 -11.38 -2.65
N ALA A 145 -15.37 -11.81 -1.38
CA ALA A 145 -15.75 -10.93 -0.28
C ALA A 145 -14.73 -9.79 -0.06
N VAL A 146 -13.44 -10.10 -0.18
CA VAL A 146 -12.35 -9.11 -0.11
C VAL A 146 -12.52 -8.06 -1.20
N TRP A 147 -12.87 -8.46 -2.42
CA TRP A 147 -13.11 -7.54 -3.51
C TRP A 147 -14.39 -6.74 -3.31
N ARG A 148 -15.55 -7.39 -3.12
CA ARG A 148 -16.86 -6.75 -2.97
C ARG A 148 -16.88 -5.67 -1.89
N ASP A 149 -16.27 -5.96 -0.74
CA ASP A 149 -16.27 -5.08 0.43
C ASP A 149 -15.03 -4.15 0.46
N SER A 150 -14.22 -4.15 -0.60
CA SER A 150 -13.08 -3.25 -0.74
C SER A 150 -13.53 -1.80 -0.91
N PRO A 151 -12.88 -0.81 -0.27
CA PRO A 151 -13.13 0.61 -0.53
C PRO A 151 -12.76 0.99 -1.97
N TRP A 152 -12.07 0.11 -2.70
CA TRP A 152 -11.68 0.26 -4.09
C TRP A 152 -12.69 -0.36 -5.08
N HIS A 153 -13.72 -1.06 -4.58
CA HIS A 153 -14.79 -1.65 -5.38
C HIS A 153 -15.87 -0.60 -5.67
N GLY A 154 -15.53 0.32 -6.58
CA GLY A 154 -16.46 1.20 -7.29
C GLY A 154 -17.24 2.22 -6.46
N THR A 155 -16.81 3.48 -6.52
CA THR A 155 -17.72 4.53 -7.01
C THR A 155 -17.52 4.64 -8.52
N PRO A 156 -18.50 4.29 -9.36
CA PRO A 156 -18.53 4.78 -10.73
C PRO A 156 -18.81 6.29 -10.67
N GLY A 157 -17.80 7.10 -10.95
CA GLY A 157 -17.95 8.55 -11.12
C GLY A 157 -17.82 9.37 -9.84
N GLY A 158 -16.74 10.15 -9.80
CA GLY A 158 -16.41 11.15 -8.78
C GLY A 158 -14.98 11.60 -8.98
#